data_AF-A0A3S4ILN4-F1
#
_entry.id   AF-A0A3S4ILN4-F1
#
_cell.length_a   1.000
_cell.length_b   1.000
_cell.length_c   1.000
_cell.angle_alpha   90.00
_cell.angle_beta   90.00
_cell.angle_gamma   90.00
#
_symmetry.space_group_name_H-M   'P 1'
#
loop_
_entity.id
_entity.type
_entity.pdbx_description
1 polymer ?
#
loop_
_entity_poly.entity_id
_entity_poly.type
_entity_poly.pdbx_seq_one_letter_code
_entity_poly.pdbx_strand_id
1 'polypeptide(L)'
;MPSPQPKRIVENDAIRALISRDHLVICNGGGGVPVVEKADGYHGIEAVIDKDLSAALLASQIHADALLILTDADAVYLDWGKPTQRPLAQVTPELLREMQFRRRFDGPESDRLR
;
A
#
# COMPACT_ATOMS: atom_id res chain seq x y z
N MET A 1 14.48 5.65 -6.45
CA MET A 1 14.72 4.22 -6.17
C MET A 1 13.61 3.39 -6.80
N PRO A 2 13.89 2.18 -7.31
CA PRO A 2 12.86 1.31 -7.87
C PRO A 2 11.84 0.91 -6.79
N SER A 3 10.56 0.83 -7.17
CA SER A 3 9.47 0.39 -6.31
C SER A 3 8.74 -0.81 -6.95
N PRO A 4 9.28 -2.03 -6.77
CA PRO A 4 8.68 -3.23 -7.33
C PRO A 4 7.40 -3.60 -6.59
N GLN A 5 6.47 -4.25 -7.30
CA GLN A 5 5.24 -4.75 -6.67
C GLN A 5 5.57 -5.90 -5.70
N PRO A 6 5.08 -5.85 -4.45
CA PRO A 6 5.29 -6.93 -3.51
C PRO A 6 4.49 -8.17 -3.94
N LYS A 7 5.11 -9.36 -3.83
CA LYS A 7 4.48 -10.63 -4.24
C LYS A 7 4.08 -11.51 -3.06
N ARG A 8 4.87 -11.49 -1.98
CA ARG A 8 4.66 -12.30 -0.78
C ARG A 8 5.33 -11.63 0.42
N ILE A 9 4.70 -11.73 1.60
CA ILE A 9 5.36 -11.46 2.88
C ILE A 9 6.06 -12.74 3.34
N VAL A 10 7.39 -12.68 3.51
CA VAL A 10 8.21 -13.86 3.87
C VAL A 10 7.84 -14.37 5.26
N GLU A 11 7.59 -13.45 6.20
CA GLU A 11 7.29 -13.74 7.61
C GLU A 11 5.79 -13.99 7.89
N ASN A 12 4.96 -14.22 6.86
CA ASN A 12 3.50 -14.34 7.01
C ASN A 12 3.08 -15.40 8.04
N ASP A 13 3.76 -16.55 8.07
CA ASP A 13 3.44 -17.63 9.01
C ASP A 13 3.67 -17.20 10.47
N ALA A 14 4.75 -16.46 10.74
CA ALA A 14 5.04 -15.92 12.06
C ALA A 14 4.02 -14.84 12.47
N ILE A 15 3.67 -13.95 11.55
CA ILE A 15 2.65 -12.91 11.76
C ILE A 15 1.31 -13.56 12.14
N ARG A 16 0.85 -14.55 11.35
CA ARG A 16 -0.39 -15.29 11.61
C ARG A 16 -0.35 -16.01 12.96
N ALA A 17 0.78 -16.64 13.30
CA ALA A 17 0.95 -17.32 14.57
C ALA A 17 0.87 -16.37 15.78
N LEU A 18 1.35 -15.14 15.66
CA LEU A 18 1.24 -14.12 16.70
C LEU A 18 -0.19 -13.58 16.82
N ILE A 19 -0.83 -13.27 15.68
CA ILE A 19 -2.23 -12.81 15.63
C ILE A 19 -3.16 -13.86 16.25
N SER A 20 -2.97 -15.15 15.96
CA SER A 20 -3.77 -16.24 16.51
C SER A 20 -3.69 -16.40 18.04
N ARG A 21 -2.75 -15.70 18.69
CA ARG A 21 -2.53 -15.65 20.13
C ARG A 21 -2.90 -14.29 20.73
N ASP A 22 -3.72 -13.51 20.02
CA ASP A 22 -4.22 -12.20 20.44
C ASP A 22 -3.12 -11.15 20.68
N HIS A 23 -1.99 -11.28 19.98
CA HIS A 23 -0.94 -10.26 20.02
C HIS A 23 -1.21 -9.12 19.02
N LEU A 24 -0.94 -7.88 19.46
CA LEU A 24 -0.80 -6.74 18.56
C LEU A 24 0.55 -6.86 17.82
N VAL A 25 0.49 -7.03 16.50
CA VAL A 25 1.69 -7.21 15.67
C VAL A 25 2.00 -5.94 14.89
N ILE A 26 3.23 -5.44 15.04
CA ILE A 26 3.78 -4.37 14.18
C ILE A 26 4.75 -5.03 13.20
N CYS A 27 4.46 -4.94 11.91
CA CYS A 27 5.27 -5.52 10.84
C CYS A 27 5.29 -4.61 9.60
N ASN A 28 5.99 -5.04 8.55
CA ASN A 28 6.08 -4.33 7.26
C ASN A 28 6.55 -2.87 7.37
N GLY A 29 7.42 -2.57 8.35
CA GLY A 29 7.99 -1.23 8.53
C GLY A 29 8.61 -0.70 7.23
N GLY A 30 8.22 0.51 6.82
CA GLY A 30 8.71 1.14 5.58
C GLY A 30 8.31 0.41 4.28
N GLY A 31 7.35 -0.52 4.33
CA GLY A 31 6.97 -1.40 3.21
C GLY A 31 7.60 -2.80 3.26
N GLY A 32 8.55 -3.03 4.18
CA GLY A 32 9.29 -4.29 4.32
C GLY A 32 10.64 -4.27 3.60
N VAL A 33 11.52 -5.19 3.98
CA VAL A 33 12.85 -5.34 3.36
C VAL A 33 12.68 -6.07 2.02
N PRO A 34 13.03 -5.47 0.87
CA PRO A 34 12.86 -6.13 -0.42
C PRO A 34 13.88 -7.25 -0.61
N VAL A 35 13.38 -8.46 -0.86
CA VAL A 35 14.17 -9.64 -1.17
C VAL A 35 13.65 -10.32 -2.43
N VAL A 36 14.54 -11.02 -3.13
CA VAL A 36 14.22 -11.93 -4.23
C VAL A 36 14.59 -13.36 -3.85
N GLU A 37 13.71 -14.30 -4.14
CA GLU A 37 13.95 -15.73 -3.94
C GLU A 37 14.79 -16.28 -5.11
N LYS A 38 15.89 -16.93 -4.77
CA LYS A 38 16.79 -17.64 -5.68
C LYS A 38 16.96 -19.08 -5.21
N ALA A 39 17.66 -19.89 -6.00
CA ALA A 39 17.88 -21.31 -5.70
C ALA A 39 18.57 -21.57 -4.35
N ASP A 40 19.38 -20.62 -3.88
CA ASP A 40 20.15 -20.67 -2.64
C ASP A 40 19.50 -19.90 -1.48
N GLY A 41 18.29 -19.33 -1.67
CA GLY A 41 17.55 -18.62 -0.63
C GLY A 41 17.17 -17.19 -1.02
N TYR A 42 16.99 -16.32 -0.03
CA TYR A 42 16.57 -14.94 -0.23
C TYR A 42 17.75 -13.98 -0.31
N HIS A 43 17.74 -13.12 -1.33
CA HIS A 43 18.76 -12.10 -1.55
C HIS A 43 18.12 -10.71 -1.45
N GLY A 44 18.67 -9.86 -0.59
CA GLY A 44 18.25 -8.45 -0.51
C GLY A 44 18.56 -7.70 -1.80
N ILE A 45 17.68 -6.75 -2.15
CA ILE A 45 17.89 -5.85 -3.29
C ILE A 45 17.68 -4.39 -2.85
N GLU A 46 18.35 -3.47 -3.53
CA GLU A 46 18.13 -2.04 -3.34
C GLU A 46 16.82 -1.60 -4.02
N ALA A 47 15.74 -1.60 -3.24
CA ALA A 47 14.43 -1.13 -3.67
C ALA A 47 13.64 -0.58 -2.48
N VAL A 48 12.56 0.13 -2.76
CA VAL A 48 11.62 0.60 -1.74
C VAL A 48 10.23 0.08 -2.09
N ILE A 49 9.71 -0.85 -1.30
CA ILE A 49 8.35 -1.33 -1.46
C ILE A 49 7.38 -0.26 -0.97
N ASP A 50 6.33 0.03 -1.75
CA ASP A 50 5.28 0.94 -1.33
C ASP A 50 4.55 0.38 -0.10
N LYS A 51 4.41 1.21 0.95
CA LYS A 51 3.83 0.78 2.23
C LYS A 51 2.35 0.39 2.10
N ASP A 52 1.59 1.06 1.24
CA ASP A 52 0.16 0.83 1.08
C ASP A 52 -0.07 -0.45 0.27
N LEU A 53 0.76 -0.71 -0.76
CA LEU A 53 0.76 -1.99 -1.48
C LEU A 53 1.17 -3.16 -0.58
N SER A 54 2.19 -2.96 0.26
CA SER A 54 2.65 -3.98 1.21
C SER A 54 1.56 -4.31 2.26
N ALA A 55 0.90 -3.28 2.79
CA ALA A 55 -0.21 -3.44 3.72
C ALA A 55 -1.43 -4.12 3.06
N ALA A 56 -1.77 -3.76 1.82
CA ALA A 56 -2.85 -4.40 1.07
C ALA A 56 -2.56 -5.89 0.80
N LEU A 57 -1.32 -6.21 0.44
CA LEU A 57 -0.89 -7.60 0.27
C LEU A 57 -1.01 -8.38 1.59
N LEU A 58 -0.51 -7.82 2.70
CA LEU A 58 -0.61 -8.47 4.00
C LEU A 58 -2.07 -8.71 4.41
N ALA A 59 -2.92 -7.67 4.30
CA ALA A 59 -4.34 -7.76 4.63
C ALA A 59 -5.03 -8.89 3.85
N SER A 60 -4.76 -9.01 2.55
CA SER A 60 -5.23 -10.12 1.72
C SER A 60 -4.68 -11.47 2.20
N GLN A 61 -3.37 -11.54 2.48
CA GLN A 61 -2.69 -12.74 2.91
C GLN A 61 -3.06 -13.24 4.30
N ILE A 62 -3.62 -12.40 5.18
CA ILE A 62 -4.12 -12.79 6.51
C ILE A 62 -5.64 -12.87 6.57
N HIS A 63 -6.34 -12.60 5.46
CA HIS A 63 -7.80 -12.45 5.40
C HIS A 63 -8.35 -11.45 6.43
N ALA A 64 -7.72 -10.28 6.50
CA ALA A 64 -8.22 -9.20 7.33
C ALA A 64 -9.60 -8.74 6.85
N ASP A 65 -10.52 -8.47 7.79
CA ASP A 65 -11.85 -7.96 7.48
C ASP A 65 -11.81 -6.55 6.85
N ALA A 66 -10.79 -5.77 7.19
CA ALA A 66 -10.60 -4.42 6.68
C ALA A 66 -9.13 -4.04 6.56
N LEU A 67 -8.82 -3.13 5.64
CA LEU A 67 -7.56 -2.41 5.53
C LEU A 67 -7.81 -0.93 5.82
N LEU A 68 -7.16 -0.40 6.84
CA LEU A 68 -7.24 1.02 7.18
C LEU A 68 -5.94 1.74 6.79
N ILE A 69 -6.04 2.69 5.86
CA ILE A 69 -4.91 3.54 5.45
C ILE A 69 -5.11 4.91 6.10
N LEU A 70 -4.20 5.27 7.00
CA LEU A 70 -4.19 6.57 7.67
C LEU A 70 -3.41 7.58 6.84
N THR A 71 -3.97 8.78 6.68
CA THR A 71 -3.41 9.89 5.91
C THR A 71 -3.77 11.22 6.59
N ASP A 72 -3.09 12.30 6.23
CA ASP A 72 -3.29 13.64 6.81
C ASP A 72 -4.54 14.36 6.29
N ALA A 73 -5.22 13.78 5.30
CA ALA A 73 -6.51 14.26 4.82
C ALA A 73 -7.64 13.59 5.62
N ASP A 74 -8.70 14.35 5.91
CA ASP A 74 -9.89 13.86 6.62
C ASP A 74 -10.77 12.94 5.75
N ALA A 75 -10.69 13.07 4.43
CA ALA A 75 -11.36 12.19 3.48
C ALA A 75 -10.62 12.12 2.14
N VAL A 76 -11.02 11.17 1.30
CA VAL A 76 -10.73 11.22 -0.15
C VAL A 76 -11.75 12.14 -0.81
N TYR A 77 -11.30 13.02 -1.69
CA TYR A 77 -12.16 14.01 -2.35
C TYR A 77 -12.20 13.84 -3.86
N LEU A 78 -13.36 14.12 -4.46
CA LEU A 78 -13.47 14.44 -5.87
C LEU A 78 -13.30 15.95 -6.08
N ASP A 79 -12.86 16.33 -7.28
CA ASP A 79 -12.67 17.73 -7.67
C ASP A 79 -11.82 18.54 -6.67
N TRP A 80 -10.76 17.91 -6.15
CA TRP A 80 -9.85 18.54 -5.18
C TRP A 80 -9.37 19.91 -5.64
N GLY A 81 -9.51 20.91 -4.76
CA GLY A 81 -9.12 22.30 -4.98
C GLY A 81 -10.10 23.12 -5.85
N LYS A 82 -11.26 22.56 -6.24
CA LYS A 82 -12.29 23.29 -7.01
C LYS A 82 -13.51 23.64 -6.15
N PRO A 83 -14.36 24.59 -6.59
CA PRO A 83 -15.65 24.86 -5.94
C PRO A 83 -16.59 23.64 -5.90
N THR A 84 -16.42 22.67 -6.80
CA THR A 84 -17.21 21.43 -6.84
C THR A 84 -16.64 20.32 -5.96
N GLN A 85 -15.60 20.59 -5.15
CA GLN A 85 -14.97 19.62 -4.28
C GLN A 85 -15.98 18.96 -3.34
N ARG A 86 -15.95 17.63 -3.24
CA ARG A 86 -16.82 16.86 -2.34
C ARG A 86 -16.13 15.62 -1.78
N PRO A 87 -16.35 15.26 -0.51
CA PRO A 87 -15.78 14.06 0.08
C PRO A 87 -16.46 12.79 -0.44
N LEU A 88 -15.68 11.71 -0.53
CA LEU A 88 -16.14 10.36 -0.79
C LEU A 88 -16.22 9.60 0.54
N ALA A 89 -17.43 9.52 1.11
CA ALA A 89 -17.65 8.80 2.37
C ALA A 89 -17.73 7.28 2.19
N GLN A 90 -18.38 6.82 1.10
CA GLN A 90 -18.50 5.42 0.73
C GLN A 90 -18.46 5.30 -0.79
N VAL A 91 -17.77 4.29 -1.29
CA VAL A 91 -17.55 4.08 -2.72
C VAL A 91 -17.16 2.63 -2.98
N THR A 92 -17.47 2.10 -4.16
CA THR A 92 -17.04 0.76 -4.60
C THR A 92 -15.76 0.85 -5.43
N PRO A 93 -14.95 -0.21 -5.48
CA PRO A 93 -13.78 -0.28 -6.37
C PRO A 93 -14.14 -0.03 -7.85
N GLU A 94 -15.29 -0.52 -8.31
CA GLU A 94 -15.77 -0.35 -9.68
C GLU A 94 -15.97 1.13 -10.00
N LEU A 95 -16.71 1.83 -9.13
CA LEU A 95 -16.98 3.26 -9.29
C LEU A 95 -15.69 4.09 -9.17
N LEU A 96 -14.77 3.71 -8.28
CA LEU A 96 -13.45 4.36 -8.17
C LEU A 96 -12.62 4.24 -9.45
N ARG A 97 -12.70 3.11 -10.18
CA ARG A 97 -11.95 2.92 -11.44
C ARG A 97 -12.46 3.82 -12.57
N GLU A 98 -13.76 4.15 -12.55
CA GLU A 98 -14.38 5.06 -13.53
C GLU A 98 -14.06 6.53 -13.24
N MET A 99 -13.71 6.85 -11.98
CA MET A 99 -13.36 8.20 -11.56
C MET A 99 -11.96 8.59 -12.05
N GLN A 100 -11.82 9.85 -12.48
CA GLN A 100 -10.52 10.43 -12.82
C GLN A 100 -9.89 11.06 -11.59
N PHE A 101 -8.83 10.46 -11.08
CA PHE A 101 -7.98 11.05 -10.06
C PHE A 101 -6.77 11.70 -10.72
N ARG A 102 -6.50 12.97 -10.39
CA ARG A 102 -5.21 13.59 -10.71
C ARG A 102 -4.12 12.83 -9.95
N ARG A 103 -2.99 12.51 -10.58
CA ARG A 103 -1.86 12.01 -9.80
C ARG A 103 -1.32 13.16 -8.96
N ARG A 104 -0.96 12.84 -7.72
CA ARG A 104 -0.34 13.76 -6.76
C ARG A 104 0.92 14.46 -7.31
N PHE A 105 1.52 13.93 -8.38
CA PHE A 105 2.76 14.44 -8.97
C PHE A 105 2.62 15.03 -10.39
N ASP A 106 1.42 15.35 -10.90
CA ASP A 106 1.26 15.95 -12.25
C ASP A 106 1.69 17.45 -12.33
N GLY A 107 2.65 17.87 -11.51
CA GLY A 107 3.30 19.19 -11.56
C GLY A 107 4.67 19.10 -12.27
N PRO A 108 5.34 20.24 -12.56
CA PRO A 108 6.58 20.30 -13.36
C PRO A 108 7.77 19.46 -12.80
N GLU A 109 7.66 18.92 -11.59
CA GLU A 109 8.62 17.98 -11.00
C GLU A 109 8.51 16.54 -11.55
N SER A 110 7.42 16.17 -12.24
CA SER A 110 7.24 14.81 -12.80
C SER A 110 8.22 14.44 -13.91
N ASP A 111 8.79 15.43 -14.61
CA ASP A 111 9.74 15.17 -15.71
C ASP A 111 11.14 14.77 -15.24
N ARG A 112 11.42 14.83 -13.92
CA ARG A 112 12.74 14.50 -13.36
C ARG A 112 12.88 13.06 -12.87
N LEU A 113 11.85 12.23 -13.00
CA LEU A 113 11.84 10.84 -12.51
C LEU A 113 11.54 9.80 -13.59
N ARG A 114 11.79 10.12 -14.87
CA ARG A 114 11.84 9.12 -15.94
C ARG A 114 13.24 8.55 -16.12
#